data_AF-A0A095YC24-F1
#
_entry.id   AF-A0A095YC24-F1
#
_cell.length_a   1.000
_cell.length_b   1.000
_cell.length_c   1.000
_cell.angle_alpha   90.00
_cell.angle_beta   90.00
_cell.angle_gamma   90.00
#
_symmetry.space_group_name_H-M   'P 1'
#
loop_
_entity.id
_entity.type
_entity.pdbx_description
1 polymer ?
#
loop_
_entity_poly.entity_id
_entity_poly.type
_entity_poly.pdbx_seq_one_letter_code
_entity_poly.pdbx_strand_id
1 'polypeptide(L)'
;MNPAVKIGALVLGAIVVVAVLVLVARGLRSLDAVEEFIQRYPGTSKPPAFSEPGFPLWVRITHYLNFLFILLLMRSGMQKRAIGARKHPAYWTPSKRGGRKIPFLLWWHQFVDVLWVANGIVYVVLLFSTGRWGRMVPTSWDVFPNAISAGLQYLSLDWPLTESWAAYNSLQLLAYFVIVFIAAPLAIISGLRLSSFWPKDAPRLNKIVSAKVARGLHFPVILVFIAFVVFHVFLVFTTGMRQNLNHMFAGTADTSWVGFWGFVISTVIAIGLTAAATTPVLRPIAATHGKVTTR
;
A
#
# COMPACT_ATOMS: atom_id res chain seq x y z
N MET A 1 -1.58 -21.15 -29.24
CA MET A 1 -1.83 -19.69 -29.15
C MET A 1 -0.63 -19.00 -28.53
N ASN A 2 0.00 -18.06 -29.26
CA ASN A 2 1.18 -17.31 -28.81
C ASN A 2 0.90 -16.61 -27.46
N PRO A 3 1.84 -16.61 -26.48
CA PRO A 3 1.69 -15.87 -25.22
C PRO A 3 1.22 -14.42 -25.39
N ALA A 4 1.69 -13.71 -26.42
CA ALA A 4 1.26 -12.35 -26.72
C ALA A 4 -0.24 -12.28 -27.11
N VAL A 5 -0.73 -13.25 -27.87
CA VAL A 5 -2.16 -13.36 -28.25
C VAL A 5 -3.02 -13.71 -27.04
N LYS A 6 -2.53 -14.57 -26.13
CA LYS A 6 -3.23 -14.87 -24.85
C LYS A 6 -3.34 -13.63 -23.97
N ILE A 7 -2.25 -12.87 -23.83
CA ILE A 7 -2.24 -11.62 -23.06
C ILE A 7 -3.18 -10.60 -23.71
N GLY A 8 -3.12 -10.44 -25.04
CA GLY A 8 -4.01 -9.55 -25.78
C GLY A 8 -5.49 -9.89 -25.58
N ALA A 9 -5.84 -11.17 -25.68
CA ALA A 9 -7.22 -11.63 -25.45
C ALA A 9 -7.69 -11.40 -24.00
N LEU A 10 -6.82 -11.63 -23.01
CA LEU A 10 -7.13 -11.36 -21.60
C LEU A 10 -7.35 -9.87 -21.33
N VAL A 11 -6.49 -9.01 -21.88
CA VAL A 11 -6.62 -7.55 -21.76
C VAL A 11 -7.92 -7.09 -22.41
N LEU A 12 -8.21 -7.53 -23.63
CA LEU A 12 -9.44 -7.19 -24.32
C LEU A 12 -10.68 -7.66 -23.53
N GLY A 13 -10.66 -8.91 -23.03
CA GLY A 13 -11.72 -9.43 -22.19
C GLY A 13 -11.94 -8.59 -20.93
N ALA A 14 -10.86 -8.19 -20.25
CA ALA A 14 -10.96 -7.31 -19.07
C ALA A 14 -11.54 -5.93 -19.44
N ILE A 15 -11.14 -5.34 -20.56
CA ILE A 15 -11.70 -4.07 -21.05
C ILE A 15 -13.20 -4.20 -21.32
N VAL A 16 -13.64 -5.26 -21.99
CA VAL A 16 -15.06 -5.50 -22.26
C VAL A 16 -15.84 -5.66 -20.97
N VAL A 17 -15.32 -6.43 -20.01
CA VAL A 17 -15.96 -6.59 -18.69
C VAL A 17 -16.11 -5.24 -17.98
N VAL A 18 -15.05 -4.43 -17.95
CA VAL A 18 -15.10 -3.08 -17.34
C VAL A 18 -16.10 -2.19 -18.08
N ALA A 19 -16.12 -2.19 -19.41
CA ALA A 19 -17.07 -1.40 -20.19
C ALA A 19 -18.52 -1.81 -19.89
N VAL A 20 -18.81 -3.11 -19.80
CA VAL A 20 -20.13 -3.61 -19.41
C VAL A 20 -20.48 -3.14 -17.99
N LEU A 21 -19.56 -3.25 -17.03
CA LEU A 21 -19.79 -2.80 -15.65
C LEU A 21 -20.06 -1.28 -15.58
N VAL A 22 -19.36 -0.47 -16.37
CA VAL A 22 -19.61 0.97 -16.49
C VAL A 22 -21.01 1.23 -17.05
N LEU A 23 -21.40 0.55 -18.13
CA LEU A 23 -22.73 0.71 -18.73
C LEU A 23 -23.84 0.29 -17.76
N VAL A 24 -23.66 -0.82 -17.04
CA VAL A 24 -24.59 -1.25 -15.99
C VAL A 24 -24.67 -0.21 -14.88
N ALA A 25 -23.54 0.31 -14.40
CA ALA A 25 -23.53 1.35 -13.37
C ALA A 25 -24.24 2.63 -13.82
N ARG A 26 -24.04 3.05 -15.07
CA ARG A 26 -24.75 4.21 -15.66
C ARG A 26 -26.25 3.95 -15.80
N GLY A 27 -26.63 2.74 -16.22
CA GLY A 27 -28.05 2.33 -16.28
C GLY A 27 -28.71 2.24 -14.91
N LEU A 28 -27.99 1.77 -13.89
CA LEU A 28 -28.51 1.79 -12.51
C LEU A 28 -28.75 3.21 -12.02
N ARG A 29 -27.86 4.15 -12.34
CA ARG A 29 -28.00 5.57 -11.95
C ARG A 29 -29.17 6.29 -12.60
N SER A 30 -29.74 5.78 -13.69
CA SER A 30 -30.95 6.36 -14.29
C SER A 30 -32.24 5.89 -13.62
N LEU A 31 -32.16 5.07 -12.57
CA LEU A 31 -33.32 4.65 -11.78
C LEU A 31 -33.54 5.61 -10.61
N ASP A 32 -34.76 6.11 -10.44
CA ASP A 32 -35.13 7.05 -9.37
C ASP A 32 -34.73 6.54 -7.97
N ALA A 33 -34.90 5.24 -7.71
CA ALA A 33 -34.54 4.63 -6.42
C ALA A 33 -33.03 4.68 -6.13
N VAL A 34 -32.20 4.61 -7.17
CA VAL A 34 -30.74 4.69 -7.04
C VAL A 34 -30.31 6.14 -6.86
N GLU A 35 -30.97 7.07 -7.55
CA GLU A 35 -30.75 8.50 -7.34
C GLU A 35 -31.11 8.91 -5.90
N GLU A 36 -32.28 8.51 -5.39
CA GLU A 36 -32.69 8.74 -4.00
C GLU A 36 -31.68 8.14 -3.00
N PHE A 37 -31.17 6.93 -3.29
CA PHE A 37 -30.14 6.30 -2.47
C PHE A 37 -28.85 7.11 -2.43
N ILE A 38 -28.38 7.63 -3.58
CA ILE A 38 -27.18 8.47 -3.65
C ILE A 38 -27.41 9.81 -2.95
N GLN A 39 -28.60 10.41 -3.07
CA GLN A 39 -28.93 11.64 -2.35
C GLN A 39 -28.94 11.43 -0.83
N ARG A 40 -29.46 10.29 -0.36
CA ARG A 40 -29.43 9.90 1.07
C ARG A 40 -28.02 9.57 1.55
N TYR A 41 -27.20 8.98 0.69
CA TYR A 41 -25.82 8.57 0.97
C TYR A 41 -24.87 9.13 -0.09
N PRO A 42 -24.43 10.40 0.04
CA PRO A 42 -23.67 11.09 -1.00
C PRO A 42 -22.26 10.51 -1.24
N GLY A 43 -21.82 9.58 -0.39
CA GLY A 43 -20.53 8.91 -0.50
C GLY A 43 -19.54 9.27 0.59
N THR A 44 -19.92 10.14 1.53
CA THR A 44 -19.05 10.59 2.63
C THR A 44 -19.75 10.37 3.98
N SER A 45 -18.99 9.90 4.96
CA SER A 45 -19.40 9.88 6.36
C SER A 45 -18.73 11.04 7.09
N LYS A 46 -19.46 11.72 7.97
CA LYS A 46 -18.93 12.84 8.73
C LYS A 46 -17.89 12.32 9.74
N PRO A 47 -16.63 12.79 9.70
CA PRO A 47 -15.65 12.41 10.70
C PRO A 47 -16.03 12.98 12.07
N PRO A 48 -15.59 12.37 13.18
CA PRO A 48 -15.82 12.88 14.52
C PRO A 48 -15.29 14.31 14.69
N ALA A 49 -15.99 15.13 15.49
CA ALA A 49 -15.66 16.54 15.67
C ALA A 49 -14.25 16.80 16.26
N PHE A 50 -13.71 15.84 17.02
CA PHE A 50 -12.35 15.93 17.57
C PHE A 50 -11.25 15.73 16.51
N SER A 51 -11.60 15.23 15.32
CA SER A 51 -10.62 14.87 14.30
C SER A 51 -10.35 16.05 13.37
N GLU A 52 -9.15 16.59 13.45
CA GLU A 52 -8.78 17.78 12.69
C GLU A 52 -8.67 17.53 11.17
N PRO A 53 -9.02 18.53 10.34
CA PRO A 53 -8.81 18.49 8.89
C PRO A 53 -7.33 18.48 8.48
N GLY A 54 -7.09 18.22 7.19
CA GLY A 54 -5.80 18.38 6.54
C GLY A 54 -4.78 17.27 6.83
N PHE A 55 -3.54 17.55 6.43
CA PHE A 55 -2.44 16.58 6.35
C PHE A 55 -1.18 17.13 7.02
N PRO A 56 -1.02 16.93 8.34
CA PRO A 56 0.12 17.46 9.07
C PRO A 56 1.43 16.85 8.56
N LEU A 57 2.55 17.55 8.82
CA LEU A 57 3.86 17.19 8.30
C LEU A 57 4.23 15.72 8.52
N TRP A 58 3.94 15.16 9.70
CA TRP A 58 4.24 13.77 10.02
C TRP A 58 3.47 12.77 9.16
N VAL A 59 2.21 13.05 8.79
CA VAL A 59 1.43 12.20 7.87
C VAL A 59 2.10 12.17 6.51
N ARG A 60 2.54 13.33 6.02
CA ARG A 60 3.18 13.45 4.70
C ARG A 60 4.54 12.74 4.67
N ILE A 61 5.37 12.96 5.69
CA ILE A 61 6.70 12.31 5.79
C ILE A 61 6.55 10.79 5.87
N THR A 62 5.69 10.30 6.77
CA THR A 62 5.47 8.86 6.92
C THR A 62 4.87 8.25 5.66
N HIS A 63 4.01 8.98 4.94
CA HIS A 63 3.50 8.58 3.63
C HIS A 63 4.61 8.44 2.57
N TYR A 64 5.54 9.41 2.47
CA TYR A 64 6.65 9.32 1.52
C TYR A 64 7.62 8.18 1.83
N LEU A 65 7.95 8.01 3.11
CA LEU A 65 8.78 6.90 3.57
C LEU A 65 8.08 5.57 3.24
N ASN A 66 6.77 5.49 3.49
CA ASN A 66 5.98 4.31 3.15
C ASN A 66 5.97 4.02 1.65
N PHE A 67 5.81 5.05 0.82
CA PHE A 67 5.90 4.93 -0.64
C PHE A 67 7.25 4.34 -1.08
N LEU A 68 8.37 4.87 -0.57
CA LEU A 68 9.71 4.34 -0.86
C LEU A 68 9.87 2.88 -0.38
N PHE A 69 9.49 2.59 0.87
CA PHE A 69 9.67 1.26 1.44
C PHE A 69 8.83 0.21 0.73
N ILE A 70 7.58 0.53 0.37
CA ILE A 70 6.73 -0.38 -0.39
C ILE A 70 7.35 -0.70 -1.77
N LEU A 71 7.90 0.29 -2.49
CA LEU A 71 8.59 0.03 -3.76
C LEU A 71 9.80 -0.92 -3.58
N LEU A 72 10.61 -0.67 -2.55
CA LEU A 72 11.78 -1.49 -2.23
C LEU A 72 11.39 -2.93 -1.84
N LEU A 73 10.34 -3.09 -1.02
CA LEU A 73 9.80 -4.38 -0.59
C LEU A 73 9.18 -5.15 -1.75
N MET A 74 8.37 -4.50 -2.58
CA MET A 74 7.77 -5.10 -3.77
C MET A 74 8.87 -5.56 -4.74
N ARG A 75 9.87 -4.72 -5.05
CA ARG A 75 10.99 -5.10 -5.93
C ARG A 75 11.76 -6.30 -5.39
N SER A 76 12.19 -6.23 -4.13
CA SER A 76 13.00 -7.30 -3.52
C SER A 76 12.20 -8.61 -3.35
N GLY A 77 10.91 -8.52 -3.01
CA GLY A 77 10.00 -9.66 -2.93
C GLY A 77 9.79 -10.34 -4.28
N MET A 78 9.55 -9.57 -5.34
CA MET A 78 9.39 -10.09 -6.71
C MET A 78 10.70 -10.69 -7.24
N GLN A 79 11.85 -10.07 -6.97
CA GLN A 79 13.16 -10.64 -7.32
C GLN A 79 13.41 -11.98 -6.61
N LYS A 80 13.09 -12.07 -5.31
CA LYS A 80 13.22 -13.32 -4.54
C LYS A 80 12.36 -14.42 -5.14
N ARG A 81 11.12 -14.10 -5.54
CA ARG A 81 10.21 -15.04 -6.22
C ARG A 81 10.73 -15.45 -7.59
N ALA A 82 11.24 -14.50 -8.37
CA ALA A 82 11.80 -14.77 -9.69
C ALA A 82 13.02 -15.68 -9.61
N ILE A 83 13.92 -15.49 -8.64
CA ILE A 83 15.08 -16.37 -8.42
C ILE A 83 14.62 -17.77 -8.00
N GLY A 84 13.62 -17.87 -7.11
CA GLY A 84 13.06 -19.16 -6.67
C GLY A 84 14.08 -19.98 -5.88
N ALA A 85 14.18 -21.28 -6.19
CA ALA A 85 15.12 -22.20 -5.54
C ALA A 85 16.55 -22.18 -6.12
N ARG A 86 16.83 -21.29 -7.08
CA ARG A 86 18.15 -21.18 -7.72
C ARG A 86 19.19 -20.63 -6.73
N LYS A 87 20.47 -20.87 -7.03
CA LYS A 87 21.58 -20.31 -6.24
C LYS A 87 21.55 -18.78 -6.31
N HIS A 88 21.73 -18.12 -5.17
CA HIS A 88 21.75 -16.67 -5.08
C HIS A 88 23.16 -16.13 -5.39
N PRO A 89 23.29 -14.95 -6.01
CA PRO A 89 24.57 -14.37 -6.40
C PRO A 89 25.40 -13.86 -5.21
N ALA A 90 24.74 -13.55 -4.09
CA ALA A 90 25.39 -13.05 -2.89
C ALA A 90 24.68 -13.54 -1.63
N TYR A 91 25.44 -13.63 -0.55
CA TYR A 91 24.98 -14.06 0.76
C TYR A 91 25.50 -13.12 1.84
N TRP A 92 24.77 -13.03 2.94
CA TRP A 92 25.15 -12.32 4.14
C TRP A 92 25.15 -13.27 5.34
N THR A 93 26.16 -13.14 6.20
CA THR A 93 26.30 -13.91 7.44
C THR A 93 26.43 -12.92 8.61
N PRO A 94 25.57 -12.99 9.65
CA PRO A 94 25.68 -12.10 10.80
C PRO A 94 27.04 -12.21 11.51
N SER A 95 27.54 -11.10 12.06
CA SER A 95 28.78 -11.10 12.87
C SER A 95 28.62 -11.82 14.22
N LYS A 96 27.39 -11.91 14.74
CA LYS A 96 27.10 -12.60 16.00
C LYS A 96 27.34 -14.11 15.87
N ARG A 97 28.03 -14.70 16.86
CA ARG A 97 28.31 -16.14 16.92
C ARG A 97 27.00 -16.94 16.87
N GLY A 98 26.94 -17.95 15.97
CA GLY A 98 25.73 -18.74 15.71
C GLY A 98 24.75 -18.15 14.70
N GLY A 99 25.07 -16.99 14.11
CA GLY A 99 24.29 -16.37 13.04
C GLY A 99 24.19 -17.23 11.78
N ARG A 100 23.00 -17.29 11.17
CA ARG A 100 22.76 -18.11 9.97
C ARG A 100 23.10 -17.33 8.70
N LYS A 101 23.86 -17.96 7.81
CA LYS A 101 24.08 -17.45 6.44
C LYS A 101 22.74 -17.43 5.68
N ILE A 102 22.38 -16.28 5.13
CA ILE A 102 21.14 -16.08 4.36
C ILE A 102 21.45 -15.44 3.00
N PRO A 103 20.55 -15.60 2.00
CA PRO A 103 20.66 -14.86 0.75
C PRO A 103 20.72 -13.35 1.00
N PHE A 104 21.60 -12.63 0.31
CA PHE A 104 21.76 -11.18 0.49
C PHE A 104 20.45 -10.43 0.20
N LEU A 105 19.70 -10.86 -0.81
CA LEU A 105 18.39 -10.29 -1.13
C LEU A 105 17.36 -10.48 0.00
N LEU A 106 17.44 -11.59 0.74
CA LEU A 106 16.58 -11.81 1.91
C LEU A 106 16.97 -10.85 3.04
N TRP A 107 18.27 -10.67 3.29
CA TRP A 107 18.75 -9.68 4.25
C TRP A 107 18.26 -8.26 3.88
N TRP A 108 18.37 -7.87 2.60
CA TRP A 108 17.90 -6.56 2.15
C TRP A 108 16.39 -6.37 2.36
N HIS A 109 15.58 -7.37 2.01
CA HIS A 109 14.14 -7.33 2.23
C HIS A 109 13.81 -7.14 3.72
N GLN A 110 14.43 -7.94 4.60
CA GLN A 110 14.24 -7.84 6.04
C GLN A 110 14.73 -6.51 6.64
N PHE A 111 15.79 -5.92 6.08
CA PHE A 111 16.28 -4.62 6.50
C PHE A 111 15.24 -3.53 6.21
N VAL A 112 14.68 -3.52 5.01
CA VAL A 112 13.61 -2.58 4.64
C VAL A 112 12.34 -2.87 5.44
N ASP A 113 12.01 -4.14 5.72
CA ASP A 113 10.85 -4.51 6.57
C ASP A 113 10.94 -3.82 7.94
N VAL A 114 12.12 -3.82 8.57
CA VAL A 114 12.31 -3.17 9.88
C VAL A 114 12.07 -1.66 9.80
N LEU A 115 12.58 -1.00 8.75
CA LEU A 115 12.34 0.44 8.53
C LEU A 115 10.85 0.73 8.27
N TRP A 116 10.21 -0.11 7.47
CA TRP A 116 8.79 0.00 7.15
C TRP A 116 7.90 -0.18 8.38
N VAL A 117 8.18 -1.19 9.21
CA VAL A 117 7.49 -1.42 10.48
C VAL A 117 7.72 -0.27 11.45
N ALA A 118 8.94 0.25 11.57
CA ALA A 118 9.23 1.40 12.41
C ALA A 118 8.44 2.65 11.97
N ASN A 119 8.40 2.94 10.67
CA ASN A 119 7.59 4.02 10.11
C ASN A 119 6.08 3.82 10.37
N GLY A 120 5.59 2.59 10.23
CA GLY A 120 4.20 2.24 10.55
C GLY A 120 3.86 2.42 12.02
N ILE A 121 4.76 2.05 12.94
CA ILE A 121 4.59 2.28 14.38
C ILE A 121 4.51 3.78 14.67
N VAL A 122 5.44 4.58 14.15
CA VAL A 122 5.42 6.04 14.31
C VAL A 122 4.10 6.63 13.78
N TYR A 123 3.67 6.19 12.59
CA TYR A 123 2.41 6.62 12.00
C TYR A 123 1.21 6.29 12.89
N VAL A 124 1.09 5.04 13.35
CA VAL A 124 -0.03 4.60 14.20
C VAL A 124 -0.03 5.33 15.53
N VAL A 125 1.13 5.48 16.19
CA VAL A 125 1.24 6.20 17.46
C VAL A 125 0.75 7.64 17.29
N LEU A 126 1.25 8.37 16.29
CA LEU A 126 0.84 9.75 16.04
C LEU A 126 -0.63 9.85 15.63
N LEU A 127 -1.13 8.91 14.83
CA LEU A 127 -2.53 8.85 14.41
C LEU A 127 -3.48 8.79 15.60
N PHE A 128 -3.18 7.94 16.59
CA PHE A 128 -3.99 7.83 17.79
C PHE A 128 -3.74 8.98 18.77
N SER A 129 -2.49 9.39 18.99
CA SER A 129 -2.15 10.44 19.96
C SER A 129 -2.65 11.83 19.53
N THR A 130 -2.82 12.10 18.24
CA THR A 130 -3.35 13.39 17.75
C THR A 130 -4.85 13.35 17.43
N GLY A 131 -5.58 12.28 17.78
CA GLY A 131 -7.02 12.16 17.47
C GLY A 131 -7.36 12.02 15.99
N ARG A 132 -6.36 11.87 15.10
CA ARG A 132 -6.57 11.78 13.65
C ARG A 132 -7.03 10.39 13.19
N TRP A 133 -6.99 9.41 14.08
CA TRP A 133 -7.58 8.07 13.86
C TRP A 133 -9.05 8.14 13.44
N GLY A 134 -9.80 9.16 13.88
CA GLY A 134 -11.21 9.38 13.49
C GLY A 134 -11.44 9.62 11.99
N ARG A 135 -10.38 9.89 11.21
CA ARG A 135 -10.43 9.96 9.74
C ARG A 135 -10.16 8.64 9.05
N MET A 136 -9.61 7.65 9.77
CA MET A 136 -9.09 6.39 9.21
C MET A 136 -9.85 5.16 9.71
N VAL A 137 -10.56 5.28 10.83
CA VAL A 137 -11.36 4.20 11.42
C VAL A 137 -12.84 4.55 11.25
N PRO A 138 -13.68 3.63 10.73
CA PRO A 138 -15.11 3.87 10.66
C PRO A 138 -15.70 4.13 12.06
N THR A 139 -16.37 5.26 12.24
CA THR A 139 -17.03 5.65 13.50
C THR A 139 -18.55 5.65 13.40
N SER A 140 -19.10 5.29 12.25
CA SER A 140 -20.53 5.27 11.96
C SER A 140 -20.86 4.15 10.98
N TRP A 141 -22.07 3.59 11.10
CA TRP A 141 -22.57 2.54 10.21
C TRP A 141 -22.97 3.06 8.83
N ASP A 142 -23.22 4.36 8.68
CA ASP A 142 -23.49 5.00 7.39
C ASP A 142 -22.32 4.88 6.39
N VAL A 143 -21.13 4.49 6.86
CA VAL A 143 -19.93 4.28 6.03
C VAL A 143 -20.17 3.23 4.94
N PHE A 144 -20.95 2.18 5.23
CA PHE A 144 -21.17 1.08 4.28
C PHE A 144 -22.08 1.51 3.13
N PRO A 145 -23.30 2.06 3.35
CA PRO A 145 -24.11 2.55 2.25
C PRO A 145 -23.44 3.71 1.50
N ASN A 146 -22.71 4.61 2.18
CA ASN A 146 -21.92 5.63 1.49
C ASN A 146 -20.79 5.03 0.64
N ALA A 147 -20.13 3.98 1.08
CA ALA A 147 -19.09 3.32 0.29
C ALA A 147 -19.67 2.63 -0.96
N ILE A 148 -20.88 2.05 -0.86
CA ILE A 148 -21.60 1.49 -2.00
C ILE A 148 -21.95 2.60 -2.99
N SER A 149 -22.50 3.72 -2.51
CA SER A 149 -22.82 4.89 -3.33
C SER A 149 -21.58 5.45 -4.04
N ALA A 150 -20.48 5.66 -3.31
CA ALA A 150 -19.23 6.12 -3.88
C ALA A 150 -18.67 5.13 -4.91
N GLY A 151 -18.74 3.82 -4.64
CA GLY A 151 -18.32 2.77 -5.57
C GLY A 151 -19.13 2.78 -6.87
N LEU A 152 -20.45 2.97 -6.78
CA LEU A 152 -21.32 3.10 -7.94
C LEU A 152 -20.99 4.36 -8.75
N GLN A 153 -20.77 5.50 -8.07
CA GLN A 153 -20.34 6.77 -8.68
C GLN A 153 -19.02 6.57 -9.46
N TYR A 154 -17.98 6.03 -8.81
CA TYR A 154 -16.72 5.69 -9.45
C TYR A 154 -16.89 4.77 -10.67
N LEU A 155 -17.68 3.70 -10.54
CA LEU A 155 -17.88 2.73 -11.61
C LEU A 155 -18.66 3.32 -12.79
N SER A 156 -19.55 4.27 -12.53
CA SER A 156 -20.33 4.95 -13.57
C SER A 156 -19.56 6.01 -14.35
N LEU A 157 -18.32 6.29 -13.95
CA LEU A 157 -17.53 7.41 -14.47
C LEU A 157 -18.23 8.76 -14.24
N ASP A 158 -18.91 8.89 -13.11
CA ASP A 158 -19.50 10.14 -12.61
C ASP A 158 -19.10 10.26 -11.14
N TRP A 159 -17.96 10.88 -10.92
CA TRP A 159 -17.20 10.78 -9.68
C TRP A 159 -17.82 11.62 -8.55
N PRO A 160 -17.75 11.14 -7.29
CA PRO A 160 -18.26 11.91 -6.16
C PRO A 160 -17.47 13.20 -5.99
N LEU A 161 -18.13 14.26 -5.51
CA LEU A 161 -17.44 15.45 -5.02
C LEU A 161 -16.57 15.06 -3.81
N THR A 162 -15.25 15.20 -3.94
CA THR A 162 -14.30 14.82 -2.88
C THR A 162 -13.71 16.03 -2.18
N GLU A 163 -14.11 16.26 -0.94
CA GLU A 163 -13.46 17.23 -0.03
C GLU A 163 -12.42 16.54 0.86
N SER A 164 -11.39 15.94 0.23
CA SER A 164 -10.41 15.08 0.91
C SER A 164 -9.58 15.79 2.00
N TRP A 165 -9.54 17.12 1.97
CA TRP A 165 -9.00 17.92 3.07
C TRP A 165 -9.81 17.74 4.36
N ALA A 166 -11.13 17.79 4.26
CA ALA A 166 -12.05 17.65 5.38
C ALA A 166 -12.27 16.17 5.76
N ALA A 167 -12.59 15.32 4.78
CA ALA A 167 -12.87 13.91 5.02
C ALA A 167 -12.61 13.08 3.75
N TYR A 168 -12.18 11.83 3.94
CA TYR A 168 -12.19 10.87 2.84
C TYR A 168 -13.62 10.44 2.52
N ASN A 169 -13.90 10.11 1.27
CA ASN A 169 -15.13 9.38 0.98
C ASN A 169 -15.11 8.00 1.63
N SER A 170 -16.28 7.42 1.88
CA SER A 170 -16.40 6.23 2.70
C SER A 170 -15.76 4.99 2.06
N LEU A 171 -15.67 4.93 0.73
CA LEU A 171 -14.94 3.86 0.03
C LEU A 171 -13.43 3.99 0.26
N GLN A 172 -12.88 5.21 0.17
CA GLN A 172 -11.48 5.49 0.48
C GLN A 172 -11.18 5.20 1.95
N LEU A 173 -12.03 5.63 2.88
CA LEU A 173 -11.88 5.38 4.32
C LEU A 173 -11.80 3.87 4.60
N LEU A 174 -12.72 3.07 4.06
CA LEU A 174 -12.69 1.62 4.23
C LEU A 174 -11.44 0.99 3.60
N ALA A 175 -11.03 1.44 2.41
CA ALA A 175 -9.81 0.96 1.77
C ALA A 175 -8.57 1.27 2.64
N TYR A 176 -8.45 2.48 3.16
CA TYR A 176 -7.34 2.88 4.03
C TYR A 176 -7.35 2.12 5.35
N PHE A 177 -8.53 1.92 5.95
CA PHE A 177 -8.70 1.11 7.15
C PHE A 177 -8.18 -0.32 6.92
N VAL A 178 -8.63 -0.97 5.85
CA VAL A 178 -8.19 -2.33 5.48
C VAL A 178 -6.68 -2.36 5.26
N ILE A 179 -6.11 -1.41 4.53
CA ILE A 179 -4.68 -1.43 4.21
C ILE A 179 -3.82 -1.24 5.46
N VAL A 180 -4.16 -0.26 6.30
CA VAL A 180 -3.35 0.10 7.49
C VAL A 180 -3.57 -0.88 8.64
N PHE A 181 -4.81 -1.26 8.94
CA PHE A 181 -5.14 -2.01 10.15
C PHE A 181 -5.36 -3.52 9.92
N ILE A 182 -5.42 -3.98 8.66
CA ILE A 182 -5.59 -5.41 8.35
C ILE A 182 -4.44 -5.91 7.48
N ALA A 183 -4.29 -5.39 6.26
CA ALA A 183 -3.31 -5.89 5.30
C ALA A 183 -1.86 -5.71 5.80
N ALA A 184 -1.52 -4.54 6.35
CA ALA A 184 -0.19 -4.31 6.90
C ALA A 184 0.14 -5.23 8.09
N PRO A 185 -0.69 -5.36 9.14
CA PRO A 185 -0.46 -6.35 10.19
C PRO A 185 -0.34 -7.79 9.68
N LEU A 186 -1.18 -8.20 8.71
CA LEU A 186 -1.07 -9.53 8.10
C LEU A 186 0.25 -9.71 7.35
N ALA A 187 0.73 -8.69 6.64
CA ALA A 187 2.04 -8.70 5.99
C ALA A 187 3.18 -8.83 7.01
N ILE A 188 3.11 -8.08 8.12
CA ILE A 188 4.12 -8.12 9.20
C ILE A 188 4.16 -9.51 9.84
N ILE A 189 3.02 -10.06 10.25
CA ILE A 189 2.95 -11.36 10.94
C ILE A 189 3.43 -12.48 10.02
N SER A 190 2.91 -12.51 8.78
CA SER A 190 3.30 -13.52 7.80
C SER A 190 4.75 -13.36 7.35
N GLY A 191 5.24 -12.14 7.19
CA GLY A 191 6.63 -11.83 6.84
C GLY A 191 7.60 -12.22 7.94
N LEU A 192 7.29 -11.87 9.19
CA LEU A 192 8.07 -12.25 10.38
C LEU A 192 8.21 -13.77 10.47
N ARG A 193 7.14 -14.53 10.19
CA ARG A 193 7.16 -16.00 10.17
C ARG A 193 8.15 -16.58 9.13
N LEU A 194 8.28 -15.90 7.99
CA LEU A 194 9.14 -16.31 6.87
C LEU A 194 10.55 -15.70 6.95
N SER A 195 10.77 -14.81 7.91
CA SER A 195 12.02 -14.09 8.12
C SER A 195 13.09 -14.97 8.79
N SER A 196 14.33 -14.50 8.76
CA SER A 196 15.42 -15.12 9.54
C SER A 196 15.35 -14.81 11.04
N PHE A 197 14.48 -13.89 11.47
CA PHE A 197 14.30 -13.53 12.88
C PHE A 197 13.40 -14.51 13.63
N TRP A 198 12.63 -15.34 12.91
CA TRP A 198 11.74 -16.31 13.56
C TRP A 198 12.53 -17.39 14.32
N PRO A 199 12.18 -17.68 15.59
CA PRO A 199 12.88 -18.69 16.38
C PRO A 199 12.68 -20.09 15.78
N LYS A 200 13.76 -20.89 15.69
CA LYS A 200 13.70 -22.24 15.11
C LYS A 200 12.93 -23.20 16.03
N ASP A 201 13.22 -23.15 17.32
CA ASP A 201 12.78 -24.13 18.31
C ASP A 201 11.65 -23.57 19.19
N ALA A 202 10.59 -23.08 18.52
CA ALA A 202 9.40 -22.53 19.19
C ALA A 202 8.13 -23.31 18.78
N PRO A 203 7.94 -24.55 19.27
CA PRO A 203 6.87 -25.44 18.79
C PRO A 203 5.47 -24.85 18.98
N ARG A 204 5.21 -24.16 20.10
CA ARG A 204 3.93 -23.47 20.35
C ARG A 204 3.67 -22.38 19.30
N LEU A 205 4.65 -21.51 19.07
CA LEU A 205 4.54 -20.40 18.11
C LEU A 205 4.43 -20.91 16.65
N ASN A 206 5.17 -21.96 16.31
CA ASN A 206 5.12 -22.62 15.00
C ASN A 206 3.77 -23.26 14.70
N LYS A 207 3.03 -23.70 15.74
CA LYS A 207 1.67 -24.22 15.61
C LYS A 207 0.66 -23.11 15.35
N ILE A 208 0.79 -21.98 16.04
CA ILE A 208 -0.11 -20.81 15.89
C ILE A 208 0.06 -20.19 14.50
N VAL A 209 1.30 -19.92 14.08
CA VAL A 209 1.60 -19.33 12.77
C VAL A 209 2.38 -20.34 11.94
N SER A 210 1.66 -21.19 11.20
CA SER A 210 2.32 -22.19 10.36
C SER A 210 3.03 -21.56 9.16
N ALA A 211 4.19 -22.09 8.77
CA ALA A 211 4.93 -21.59 7.60
C ALA A 211 4.18 -21.82 6.28
N LYS A 212 3.30 -22.82 6.21
CA LYS A 212 2.44 -23.07 5.04
C LYS A 212 1.40 -21.95 4.90
N VAL A 213 0.68 -21.63 5.98
CA VAL A 213 -0.30 -20.54 6.00
C VAL A 213 0.38 -19.20 5.75
N ALA A 214 1.50 -18.92 6.42
CA ALA A 214 2.23 -17.66 6.20
C ALA A 214 2.63 -17.47 4.73
N ARG A 215 3.16 -18.50 4.05
CA ARG A 215 3.46 -18.40 2.61
C ARG A 215 2.20 -18.22 1.76
N GLY A 216 1.13 -18.93 2.10
CA GLY A 216 -0.16 -18.84 1.42
C GLY A 216 -0.81 -17.47 1.56
N LEU A 217 -0.58 -16.77 2.68
CA LEU A 217 -1.16 -15.46 2.99
C LEU A 217 -0.27 -14.30 2.51
N HIS A 218 1.05 -14.38 2.73
CA HIS A 218 1.95 -13.25 2.51
C HIS A 218 1.95 -12.78 1.05
N PHE A 219 1.94 -13.70 0.10
CA PHE A 219 1.95 -13.34 -1.32
C PHE A 219 0.64 -12.68 -1.78
N PRO A 220 -0.56 -13.22 -1.49
CA PRO A 220 -1.82 -12.50 -1.74
C PRO A 220 -1.90 -11.11 -1.11
N VAL A 221 -1.39 -10.92 0.11
CA VAL A 221 -1.36 -9.60 0.75
C VAL A 221 -0.50 -8.61 -0.05
N ILE A 222 0.64 -9.04 -0.60
CA ILE A 222 1.43 -8.20 -1.52
C ILE A 222 0.62 -7.82 -2.76
N LEU A 223 -0.16 -8.75 -3.33
CA LEU A 223 -1.03 -8.43 -4.48
C LEU A 223 -2.11 -7.40 -4.12
N VAL A 224 -2.67 -7.47 -2.91
CA VAL A 224 -3.59 -6.44 -2.40
C VAL A 224 -2.90 -5.08 -2.31
N PHE A 225 -1.67 -5.01 -1.79
CA PHE A 225 -0.90 -3.75 -1.78
C PHE A 225 -0.63 -3.21 -3.19
N ILE A 226 -0.26 -4.08 -4.14
CA ILE A 226 -0.03 -3.67 -5.54
C ILE A 226 -1.32 -3.08 -6.13
N ALA A 227 -2.44 -3.81 -6.01
CA ALA A 227 -3.73 -3.35 -6.49
C ALA A 227 -4.11 -2.01 -5.86
N PHE A 228 -3.98 -1.90 -4.53
CA PHE A 228 -4.27 -0.67 -3.81
C PHE A 228 -3.42 0.50 -4.32
N VAL A 229 -2.10 0.35 -4.45
CA VAL A 229 -1.22 1.44 -4.95
C VAL A 229 -1.64 1.87 -6.36
N VAL A 230 -1.92 0.92 -7.26
CA VAL A 230 -2.34 1.21 -8.63
C VAL A 230 -3.65 2.01 -8.64
N PHE A 231 -4.70 1.51 -7.96
CA PHE A 231 -5.99 2.19 -7.90
C PHE A 231 -5.91 3.53 -7.15
N HIS A 232 -5.16 3.58 -6.05
CA HIS A 232 -4.96 4.79 -5.26
C HIS A 232 -4.33 5.90 -6.11
N VAL A 233 -3.23 5.62 -6.80
CA VAL A 233 -2.56 6.60 -7.66
C VAL A 233 -3.45 6.97 -8.84
N PHE A 234 -4.11 6.01 -9.48
CA PHE A 234 -5.08 6.30 -10.55
C PHE A 234 -6.16 7.31 -10.10
N LEU A 235 -6.73 7.10 -8.91
CA LEU A 235 -7.74 8.00 -8.36
C LEU A 235 -7.15 9.37 -8.01
N VAL A 236 -5.95 9.44 -7.44
CA VAL A 236 -5.25 10.72 -7.19
C VAL A 236 -5.20 11.58 -8.45
N PHE A 237 -4.87 10.99 -9.60
CA PHE A 237 -4.77 11.71 -10.88
C PHE A 237 -6.12 12.04 -11.52
N THR A 238 -7.14 11.20 -11.31
CA THR A 238 -8.44 11.33 -11.99
C THR A 238 -9.49 12.12 -11.18
N THR A 239 -9.28 12.30 -9.87
CA THR A 239 -10.23 13.01 -8.97
C THR A 239 -9.67 14.32 -8.42
N GLY A 240 -9.03 15.12 -9.29
CA GLY A 240 -8.44 16.41 -8.88
C GLY A 240 -6.96 16.30 -8.50
N MET A 241 -6.13 15.92 -9.47
CA MET A 241 -4.66 15.76 -9.32
C MET A 241 -4.00 16.87 -8.50
N ARG A 242 -4.25 18.15 -8.84
CA ARG A 242 -3.57 19.28 -8.18
C ARG A 242 -3.92 19.38 -6.69
N GLN A 243 -5.20 19.27 -6.33
CA GLN A 243 -5.63 19.26 -4.92
C GLN A 243 -5.04 18.05 -4.18
N ASN A 244 -5.21 16.84 -4.72
CA ASN A 244 -4.76 15.62 -4.04
C ASN A 244 -3.24 15.60 -3.83
N LEU A 245 -2.48 16.06 -4.83
CA LEU A 245 -1.03 16.18 -4.70
C LEU A 245 -0.65 17.31 -3.74
N ASN A 246 -1.36 18.44 -3.70
CA ASN A 246 -1.06 19.49 -2.71
C ASN A 246 -1.38 19.06 -1.29
N HIS A 247 -2.47 18.33 -1.06
CA HIS A 247 -2.81 17.76 0.24
C HIS A 247 -1.64 16.94 0.80
N MET A 248 -1.10 16.03 -0.01
CA MET A 248 -0.07 15.12 0.46
C MET A 248 1.35 15.66 0.33
N PHE A 249 1.63 16.46 -0.71
CA PHE A 249 2.97 16.91 -1.02
C PHE A 249 3.32 18.34 -0.59
N ALA A 250 2.34 19.24 -0.58
CA ALA A 250 2.51 20.61 -0.08
C ALA A 250 1.95 20.80 1.33
N GLY A 251 0.97 19.97 1.74
CA GLY A 251 0.14 20.16 2.92
C GLY A 251 -0.72 21.42 2.88
N THR A 252 -1.20 21.79 1.70
CA THR A 252 -2.10 22.93 1.50
C THR A 252 -3.37 22.45 0.80
N ALA A 253 -4.48 23.17 0.99
CA ALA A 253 -5.78 22.87 0.38
C ALA A 253 -5.97 23.55 -1.00
N ASP A 254 -4.93 24.21 -1.52
CA ASP A 254 -4.99 24.96 -2.78
C ASP A 254 -4.76 24.05 -4.02
N THR A 255 -4.80 24.63 -5.21
CA THR A 255 -4.59 23.93 -6.49
C THR A 255 -3.30 24.34 -7.21
N SER A 256 -2.32 24.90 -6.49
CA SER A 256 -0.99 25.22 -7.03
C SER A 256 -0.25 23.99 -7.56
N TRP A 257 0.88 24.21 -8.25
CA TRP A 257 1.71 23.13 -8.78
C TRP A 257 2.78 22.62 -7.80
N VAL A 258 2.80 23.14 -6.56
CA VAL A 258 3.85 22.81 -5.58
C VAL A 258 3.84 21.32 -5.24
N GLY A 259 2.67 20.76 -4.93
CA GLY A 259 2.53 19.35 -4.61
C GLY A 259 2.84 18.43 -5.81
N PHE A 260 2.53 18.87 -7.03
CA PHE A 260 2.89 18.12 -8.24
C PHE A 260 4.41 17.98 -8.38
N TRP A 261 5.16 19.07 -8.25
CA TRP A 261 6.63 18.99 -8.31
C TRP A 261 7.22 18.22 -7.13
N GLY A 262 6.63 18.36 -5.93
CA GLY A 262 6.99 17.51 -4.78
C GLY A 262 6.81 16.02 -5.08
N PHE A 263 5.72 15.65 -5.76
CA PHE A 263 5.46 14.28 -6.20
C PHE A 263 6.48 13.79 -7.23
N VAL A 264 6.78 14.59 -8.25
CA VAL A 264 7.77 14.23 -9.28
C VAL A 264 9.14 14.00 -8.64
N ILE A 265 9.61 14.93 -7.80
CA ILE A 265 10.91 14.83 -7.12
C ILE A 265 10.96 13.58 -6.25
N SER A 266 9.94 13.36 -5.42
CA SER A 266 9.87 12.20 -4.53
C SER A 266 9.84 10.88 -5.32
N THR A 267 9.14 10.85 -6.45
CA THR A 267 9.06 9.68 -7.33
C THR A 267 10.40 9.39 -8.00
N VAL A 268 11.09 10.41 -8.52
CA VAL A 268 12.43 10.27 -9.11
C VAL A 268 13.42 9.76 -8.08
N ILE A 269 13.40 10.33 -6.87
CA ILE A 269 14.25 9.86 -5.75
C ILE A 269 13.93 8.40 -5.42
N ALA A 270 12.66 8.05 -5.28
CA ALA A 270 12.26 6.68 -4.92
C ALA A 270 12.65 5.65 -5.99
N ILE A 271 12.47 5.98 -7.27
CA ILE A 271 12.92 5.15 -8.40
C ILE A 271 14.45 5.05 -8.40
N GLY A 272 15.16 6.16 -8.23
CA GLY A 272 16.63 6.19 -8.18
C GLY A 272 17.19 5.33 -7.06
N LEU A 273 16.68 5.46 -5.84
CA LEU A 273 17.05 4.63 -4.69
C LEU A 273 16.72 3.15 -4.93
N THR A 274 15.55 2.89 -5.52
CA THR A 274 15.13 1.53 -5.86
C THR A 274 16.03 0.90 -6.91
N ALA A 275 16.44 1.65 -7.93
CA ALA A 275 17.39 1.18 -8.95
C ALA A 275 18.79 0.95 -8.35
N ALA A 276 19.26 1.88 -7.51
CA ALA A 276 20.56 1.85 -6.85
C ALA A 276 20.69 0.74 -5.79
N ALA A 277 19.58 0.22 -5.26
CA ALA A 277 19.54 -0.89 -4.30
C ALA A 277 20.04 -2.21 -4.92
N THR A 278 21.35 -2.29 -5.13
CA THR A 278 22.11 -3.40 -5.71
C THR A 278 23.13 -3.91 -4.69
N THR A 279 23.60 -5.15 -4.86
CA THR A 279 24.57 -5.74 -3.92
C THR A 279 25.82 -4.88 -3.69
N PRO A 280 26.51 -4.34 -4.72
CA PRO A 280 27.70 -3.52 -4.51
C PRO A 280 27.43 -2.26 -3.68
N VAL A 281 26.33 -1.57 -3.97
CA VAL A 281 25.92 -0.33 -3.28
C VAL A 281 25.53 -0.59 -1.83
N LEU A 282 24.82 -1.70 -1.57
CA LEU A 282 24.31 -2.04 -0.24
C LEU A 282 25.34 -2.79 0.63
N ARG A 283 26.44 -3.28 0.04
CA ARG A 283 27.47 -4.05 0.75
C ARG A 283 28.07 -3.31 1.95
N PRO A 284 28.44 -2.02 1.89
CA PRO A 284 29.02 -1.31 3.03
C PRO A 284 28.06 -1.28 4.23
N ILE A 285 26.77 -1.03 3.97
CA ILE A 285 25.72 -1.05 4.99
C ILE A 285 25.62 -2.44 5.61
N ALA A 286 25.52 -3.48 4.78
CA ALA A 286 25.43 -4.86 5.26
C ALA A 286 26.68 -5.32 6.04
N ALA A 287 27.85 -4.77 5.72
CA ALA A 287 29.13 -5.11 6.34
C ALA A 287 29.25 -4.61 7.79
N THR A 288 28.48 -3.59 8.19
CA THR A 288 28.48 -3.07 9.58
C THR A 288 28.00 -4.10 10.61
N HIS A 289 27.20 -5.09 10.19
CA HIS A 289 26.57 -6.08 11.08
C HIS A 289 26.79 -7.53 10.64
N GLY A 290 27.59 -7.77 9.60
CA GLY A 290 27.86 -9.11 9.10
C GLY A 290 28.87 -9.15 7.96
N LYS A 291 29.17 -10.35 7.47
CA LYS A 291 30.05 -10.58 6.32
C LYS A 291 29.24 -10.81 5.06
N VAL A 292 29.52 -10.03 4.00
CA VAL A 292 28.96 -10.24 2.65
C VAL A 292 29.93 -11.07 1.83
N THR A 293 29.44 -12.15 1.23
CA THR A 293 30.18 -12.98 0.28
C THR A 293 29.45 -12.99 -1.06
N THR A 294 30.12 -12.54 -2.11
CA THR A 294 29.67 -12.67 -3.50
C THR A 294 30.26 -13.93 -4.11
N ARG A 295 29.57 -14.48 -5.10
CA ARG A 295 30.10 -15.58 -5.91
C ARG A 295 30.73 -15.06 -7.19
#